data_AF-A0A813HT84-F1
#
_entry.id   AF-A0A813HT84-F1
#
_cell.length_a   1.000
_cell.length_b   1.000
_cell.length_c   1.000
_cell.angle_alpha   90.00
_cell.angle_beta   90.00
_cell.angle_gamma   90.00
#
_symmetry.space_group_name_H-M   'P 1'
#
loop_
_entity.id
_entity.type
_entity.pdbx_description
1 polymer ?
#
loop_
_entity_poly.entity_id
_entity_poly.type
_entity_poly.pdbx_seq_one_letter_code
_entity_poly.pdbx_strand_id
1 'polypeptide(L)'
;MSSEYAGFADSALVIHQHLDALTRDALRARFPGTDDAAKQLREGLLAEQLDTLTASWASIPRAVKEQQPDALRKLFRHDVELIAMHDAIDAAFKAWTEQARDDSSLVEMPGALQRFVERVRPPHAVEAMSSIWVLRAWSGPEHQREYDSVQRVVSHFTEIYEATEQYWVHKLQGAATRMERTQEQLERALESADMRVALVPMATASEELKQIQALLSPDKLVLQGDLKLGNGEDAQVIPKGLKLVRRGQIFERFKSDVENADVHRRLLELATASSDGSDLRLLFGGDDYNRARAQAAVAIEELGAVIRVVKTAAVAFPETVALQCQELLGKHHKGELRAVTQ
;
A
#
# COMPACT_ATOMS: atom_id res chain seq x y z
N MET A 1 19.38 16.23 40.00
CA MET A 1 18.66 16.97 38.94
C MET A 1 19.70 17.45 37.95
N SER A 2 19.64 17.02 36.68
CA SER A 2 20.54 17.57 35.66
C SER A 2 20.13 19.03 35.41
N SER A 3 21.06 19.98 35.57
CA SER A 3 20.83 21.41 35.37
C SER A 3 20.61 21.81 33.91
N GLU A 4 20.64 20.84 32.99
CA GLU A 4 20.63 21.06 31.54
C GLU A 4 19.25 21.51 31.01
N TYR A 5 18.16 21.18 31.72
CA TYR A 5 16.79 21.57 31.34
C TYR A 5 16.17 22.63 32.27
N ALA A 6 16.99 23.28 33.10
CA ALA A 6 16.55 24.38 33.95
C ALA A 6 16.12 25.55 33.04
N GLY A 7 14.84 25.93 33.08
CA GLY A 7 14.26 26.99 32.24
C GLY A 7 13.67 26.54 30.90
N PHE A 8 13.68 25.23 30.58
CA PHE A 8 12.97 24.70 29.40
C PHE A 8 11.48 24.99 29.51
N ALA A 9 10.86 24.67 30.65
CA ALA A 9 9.43 24.84 30.86
C ALA A 9 8.99 26.30 30.65
N ASP A 10 9.73 27.26 31.20
CA ASP A 10 9.42 28.68 31.08
C ASP A 10 9.55 29.17 29.63
N SER A 11 10.61 28.75 28.93
CA SER A 11 10.82 29.11 27.51
C SER A 11 9.77 28.47 26.60
N ALA A 12 9.44 27.20 26.83
CA ALA A 12 8.42 26.47 26.08
C ALA A 12 7.03 27.08 26.30
N LEU A 13 6.74 27.55 27.53
CA LEU A 13 5.47 28.19 27.86
C LEU A 13 5.29 29.52 27.13
N VAL A 14 6.33 30.34 27.00
CA VAL A 14 6.27 31.58 26.22
C VAL A 14 5.90 31.29 24.77
N ILE A 15 6.50 30.27 24.16
CA ILE A 15 6.19 29.88 22.78
C ILE A 15 4.76 29.30 22.68
N HIS A 16 4.36 28.45 23.63
CA HIS A 16 3.02 27.85 23.65
C HIS A 16 1.90 28.87 23.84
N GLN A 17 2.14 29.95 24.59
CA GLN A 17 1.16 31.03 24.75
C GLN A 17 0.82 31.72 23.43
N HIS A 18 1.72 31.70 22.44
CA HIS A 18 1.44 32.26 21.12
C HIS A 18 0.64 31.32 20.20
N LEU A 19 0.47 30.04 20.58
CA LEU A 19 -0.28 29.07 19.79
C LEU A 19 -1.79 29.30 19.84
N ASP A 20 -2.31 29.85 20.95
CA ASP A 20 -3.75 30.08 21.21
C ASP A 20 -4.64 28.91 20.73
N ALA A 21 -4.35 27.69 21.21
CA ALA A 21 -5.11 26.51 20.83
C ALA A 21 -6.60 26.66 21.13
N LEU A 22 -7.45 26.35 20.15
CA LEU A 22 -8.90 26.44 20.24
C LEU A 22 -9.54 25.06 20.13
N THR A 23 -10.50 24.77 21.01
CA THR A 23 -11.37 23.60 20.89
C THR A 23 -12.35 23.76 19.72
N ARG A 24 -13.01 22.69 19.31
CA ARG A 24 -14.02 22.73 18.23
C ARG A 24 -15.11 23.76 18.51
N ASP A 25 -15.57 23.84 19.76
CA ASP A 25 -16.62 24.77 20.14
C ASP A 25 -16.13 26.23 20.17
N ALA A 26 -14.88 26.46 20.58
CA ALA A 26 -14.27 27.78 20.51
C ALA A 26 -14.08 28.25 19.05
N LEU A 27 -13.69 27.35 18.15
CA LEU A 27 -13.63 27.63 16.71
C LEU A 27 -15.01 27.91 16.13
N ARG A 28 -16.05 27.18 16.54
CA ARG A 28 -17.43 27.46 16.12
C ARG A 28 -17.92 28.82 16.61
N ALA A 29 -17.60 29.21 17.84
CA ALA A 29 -17.97 30.51 18.36
C ALA A 29 -17.27 31.66 17.60
N ARG A 30 -15.98 31.48 17.27
CA ARG A 30 -15.17 32.47 16.55
C ARG A 30 -15.51 32.55 15.05
N PHE A 31 -15.88 31.42 14.46
CA PHE A 31 -16.26 31.29 13.05
C PHE A 31 -17.66 30.62 12.95
N PRO A 32 -18.74 31.37 13.20
CA PRO A 32 -20.09 30.83 13.36
C PRO A 32 -20.78 30.43 12.04
N GLY A 33 -20.15 30.66 10.89
CA GLY A 33 -20.71 30.32 9.58
C GLY A 33 -21.11 28.84 9.49
N THR A 34 -22.25 28.59 8.84
CA THR A 34 -22.79 27.24 8.58
C THR A 34 -22.62 26.81 7.13
N ASP A 35 -22.04 27.67 6.29
CA ASP A 35 -21.69 27.37 4.92
C ASP A 35 -20.47 26.44 4.83
N ASP A 36 -20.31 25.79 3.68
CA ASP A 36 -19.22 24.84 3.46
C ASP A 36 -17.84 25.52 3.61
N ALA A 37 -17.71 26.80 3.26
CA ALA A 37 -16.48 27.55 3.43
C ALA A 37 -16.09 27.71 4.91
N ALA A 38 -17.04 28.07 5.80
CA ALA A 38 -16.76 28.15 7.23
C ALA A 38 -16.53 26.77 7.86
N LYS A 39 -17.18 25.72 7.36
CA LYS A 39 -16.89 24.34 7.77
C LYS A 39 -15.46 23.93 7.40
N GLN A 40 -15.07 24.11 6.13
CA GLN A 40 -13.73 23.81 5.64
C GLN A 40 -12.65 24.61 6.37
N LEU A 41 -12.89 25.91 6.64
CA LEU A 41 -11.97 26.74 7.40
C LEU A 41 -11.74 26.17 8.81
N ARG A 42 -12.82 25.82 9.53
CA ARG A 42 -12.71 25.25 10.88
C ARG A 42 -12.00 23.90 10.89
N GLU A 43 -12.31 23.03 9.93
CA GLU A 43 -11.66 21.73 9.79
C GLU A 43 -10.16 21.87 9.44
N GLY A 44 -9.82 22.82 8.57
CA GLY A 44 -8.44 23.17 8.25
C GLY A 44 -7.68 23.69 9.48
N LEU A 45 -8.27 24.61 10.24
CA LEU A 45 -7.67 25.12 11.49
C LEU A 45 -7.48 24.01 12.54
N LEU A 46 -8.44 23.10 12.68
CA LEU A 46 -8.29 21.93 13.55
C LEU A 46 -7.10 21.06 13.11
N ALA A 47 -6.96 20.79 11.81
CA ALA A 47 -5.85 19.98 11.28
C ALA A 47 -4.48 20.63 11.51
N GLU A 48 -4.35 21.94 11.28
CA GLU A 48 -3.11 22.69 11.52
C GLU A 48 -2.76 22.77 13.02
N GLN A 49 -3.76 22.98 13.88
CA GLN A 49 -3.58 22.92 15.33
C GLN A 49 -3.12 21.54 15.79
N LEU A 50 -3.70 20.45 15.25
CA LEU A 50 -3.29 19.09 15.56
C LEU A 50 -1.82 18.85 15.18
N ASP A 51 -1.41 19.27 13.99
CA ASP A 51 -0.02 19.14 13.56
C ASP A 51 0.93 19.90 14.49
N THR A 52 0.58 21.14 14.84
CA THR A 52 1.44 21.97 15.70
C THR A 52 1.51 21.44 17.13
N LEU A 53 0.38 21.02 17.71
CA LEU A 53 0.33 20.44 19.06
C LEU A 53 1.07 19.12 19.15
N THR A 54 0.92 18.24 18.15
CA THR A 54 1.64 16.96 18.10
C THR A 54 3.13 17.16 17.84
N ALA A 55 3.52 18.13 17.00
CA ALA A 55 4.92 18.50 16.78
C ALA A 55 5.56 19.05 18.06
N SER A 56 4.86 19.95 18.76
CA SER A 56 5.31 20.46 20.04
C SER A 56 5.48 19.33 21.06
N TRP A 57 4.49 18.44 21.16
CA TRP A 57 4.57 17.26 22.03
C TRP A 57 5.79 16.39 21.71
N ALA A 58 6.03 16.10 20.43
CA ALA A 58 7.18 15.32 19.99
C ALA A 58 8.51 16.00 20.35
N SER A 59 8.57 17.33 20.27
CA SER A 59 9.77 18.12 20.56
C SER A 59 10.15 18.20 22.04
N ILE A 60 9.22 17.95 22.97
CA ILE A 60 9.53 17.98 24.40
C ILE A 60 10.55 16.87 24.73
N PRO A 61 11.70 17.22 25.34
CA PRO A 61 12.71 16.26 25.73
C PRO A 61 12.16 15.18 26.64
N ARG A 62 12.60 13.93 26.44
CA ARG A 62 12.20 12.80 27.27
C ARG A 62 12.42 13.09 28.76
N ALA A 63 13.57 13.63 29.15
CA ALA A 63 13.84 13.98 30.55
C ALA A 63 12.79 14.91 31.17
N VAL A 64 12.26 15.87 30.39
CA VAL A 64 11.18 16.76 30.84
C VAL A 64 9.87 15.97 30.98
N LYS A 65 9.54 15.11 30.02
CA LYS A 65 8.34 14.24 30.08
C LYS A 65 8.34 13.32 31.30
N GLU A 66 9.52 12.84 31.71
CA GLU A 66 9.68 11.91 32.82
C GLU A 66 9.72 12.60 34.19
N GLN A 67 10.37 13.77 34.28
CA GLN A 67 10.78 14.35 35.57
C GLN A 67 10.05 15.65 35.91
N GLN A 68 9.30 16.26 34.98
CA GLN A 68 8.64 17.55 35.18
C GLN A 68 7.14 17.50 34.80
N PRO A 69 6.31 16.73 35.54
CA PRO A 69 4.88 16.63 35.26
C PRO A 69 4.17 17.98 35.29
N ASP A 70 4.57 18.90 36.17
CA ASP A 70 4.02 20.27 36.23
C ASP A 70 4.24 21.07 34.93
N ALA A 71 5.41 20.91 34.30
CA ALA A 71 5.69 21.56 33.03
C ALA A 71 4.76 21.02 31.94
N LEU A 72 4.55 19.70 31.89
CA LEU A 72 3.61 19.07 30.96
C LEU A 72 2.18 19.57 31.17
N ARG A 73 1.74 19.68 32.43
CA ARG A 73 0.39 20.17 32.77
C ARG A 73 0.14 21.60 32.30
N LYS A 74 1.16 22.46 32.38
CA LYS A 74 1.07 23.85 31.92
C LYS A 74 1.09 23.97 30.40
N LEU A 75 1.88 23.12 29.72
CA LEU A 75 2.04 23.14 28.27
C LEU A 75 0.86 22.49 27.53
N PHE A 76 0.27 21.45 28.11
CA PHE A 76 -0.83 20.68 27.53
C PHE A 76 -2.02 20.65 28.48
N ARG A 77 -2.74 21.75 28.62
CA ARG A 77 -3.87 21.83 29.56
C ARG A 77 -4.95 20.84 29.13
N HIS A 78 -5.54 20.18 30.12
CA HIS A 78 -6.47 19.08 29.86
C HIS A 78 -7.79 19.54 29.23
N ASP A 79 -8.15 20.81 29.35
CA ASP A 79 -9.39 21.44 28.90
C ASP A 79 -9.21 22.27 27.62
N VAL A 80 -7.97 22.54 27.22
CA VAL A 80 -7.64 23.33 26.03
C VAL A 80 -6.83 22.49 25.05
N GLU A 81 -5.53 22.30 25.25
CA GLU A 81 -4.67 21.64 24.26
C GLU A 81 -5.05 20.17 24.03
N LEU A 82 -5.30 19.41 25.11
CA LEU A 82 -5.65 17.99 24.95
C LEU A 82 -7.04 17.81 24.32
N ILE A 83 -8.00 18.69 24.61
CA ILE A 83 -9.32 18.67 23.97
C ILE A 83 -9.23 19.14 22.51
N ALA A 84 -8.42 20.15 22.22
CA ALA A 84 -8.19 20.59 20.84
C ALA A 84 -7.56 19.47 19.99
N MET A 85 -6.59 18.73 20.55
CA MET A 85 -6.03 17.53 19.90
C MET A 85 -7.11 16.46 19.69
N HIS A 86 -7.92 16.17 20.72
CA HIS A 86 -9.07 15.24 20.64
C HIS A 86 -10.05 15.61 19.54
N ASP A 87 -10.50 16.86 19.50
CA ASP A 87 -11.49 17.32 18.55
C ASP A 87 -10.96 17.30 17.11
N ALA A 88 -9.68 17.64 16.94
CA ALA A 88 -9.06 17.65 15.63
C ALA A 88 -8.80 16.24 15.09
N ILE A 89 -8.31 15.33 15.94
CA ILE A 89 -8.08 13.95 15.52
C ILE A 89 -9.40 13.24 15.23
N ASP A 90 -10.43 13.47 16.05
CA ASP A 90 -11.78 12.93 15.83
C ASP A 90 -12.37 13.40 14.49
N ALA A 91 -12.19 14.68 14.15
CA ALA A 91 -12.64 15.22 12.87
C ALA A 91 -11.89 14.60 11.68
N ALA A 92 -10.55 14.54 11.75
CA ALA A 92 -9.71 13.97 10.70
C ALA A 92 -10.01 12.47 10.49
N PHE A 93 -10.16 11.72 11.58
CA PHE A 93 -10.46 10.29 11.53
C PHE A 93 -11.87 10.02 10.98
N LYS A 94 -12.89 10.78 11.39
CA LYS A 94 -14.25 10.63 10.85
C LYS A 94 -14.32 10.92 9.36
N ALA A 95 -13.72 12.01 8.90
CA ALA A 95 -13.69 12.36 7.49
C ALA A 95 -12.99 11.27 6.65
N TRP A 96 -11.87 10.73 7.16
CA TRP A 96 -11.16 9.66 6.50
C TRP A 96 -11.94 8.34 6.48
N THR A 97 -12.54 7.94 7.60
CA THR A 97 -13.32 6.70 7.67
C THR A 97 -14.59 6.76 6.83
N GLU A 98 -15.22 7.92 6.69
CA GLU A 98 -16.33 8.11 5.75
C GLU A 98 -15.92 7.85 4.30
N GLN A 99 -14.72 8.29 3.90
CA GLN A 99 -14.16 8.00 2.59
C GLN A 99 -13.76 6.52 2.45
N ALA A 100 -13.16 5.95 3.50
CA ALA A 100 -12.66 4.58 3.52
C ALA A 100 -13.75 3.51 3.61
N ARG A 101 -15.02 3.88 3.86
CA ARG A 101 -16.16 2.96 3.85
C ARG A 101 -16.45 2.36 2.47
N ASP A 102 -16.03 3.02 1.39
CA ASP A 102 -16.19 2.48 0.05
C ASP A 102 -15.07 1.48 -0.24
N ASP A 103 -15.37 0.18 -0.04
CA ASP A 103 -14.36 -0.89 0.06
C ASP A 103 -13.58 -1.12 -1.25
N SER A 104 -14.05 -0.55 -2.37
CA SER A 104 -13.42 -0.64 -3.69
C SER A 104 -12.20 0.23 -3.88
N SER A 105 -12.06 1.34 -3.14
CA SER A 105 -10.94 2.27 -3.32
C SER A 105 -10.03 2.31 -2.10
N LEU A 106 -8.73 2.24 -2.36
CA LEU A 106 -7.74 2.41 -1.31
C LEU A 106 -7.61 3.91 -0.98
N VAL A 107 -7.98 4.28 0.25
CA VAL A 107 -7.98 5.68 0.70
C VAL A 107 -6.71 5.97 1.49
N GLU A 108 -5.97 6.98 1.03
CA GLU A 108 -4.78 7.49 1.71
C GLU A 108 -5.15 8.12 3.06
N MET A 109 -4.29 7.88 4.06
CA MET A 109 -4.44 8.51 5.37
C MET A 109 -4.13 10.01 5.25
N PRO A 110 -5.00 10.92 5.74
CA PRO A 110 -4.70 12.34 5.74
C PRO A 110 -3.42 12.64 6.51
N GLY A 111 -2.62 13.58 6.01
CA GLY A 111 -1.31 13.88 6.62
C GLY A 111 -1.38 14.29 8.10
N ALA A 112 -2.45 14.97 8.53
CA ALA A 112 -2.64 15.34 9.93
C ALA A 112 -2.89 14.10 10.82
N LEU A 113 -3.70 13.14 10.34
CA LEU A 113 -3.91 11.86 11.01
C LEU A 113 -2.59 11.09 11.07
N GLN A 114 -1.87 10.97 9.94
CA GLN A 114 -0.56 10.31 9.88
C GLN A 114 0.43 10.85 10.92
N ARG A 115 0.66 12.16 10.91
CA ARG A 115 1.63 12.80 11.82
C ARG A 115 1.21 12.66 13.28
N PHE A 116 -0.09 12.63 13.55
CA PHE A 116 -0.59 12.29 14.87
C PHE A 116 -0.20 10.85 15.27
N VAL A 117 -0.49 9.84 14.45
CA VAL A 117 -0.17 8.43 14.78
C VAL A 117 1.34 8.20 14.91
N GLU A 118 2.15 8.91 14.13
CA GLU A 118 3.61 8.89 14.24
C GLU A 118 4.12 9.44 15.58
N ARG A 119 3.51 10.53 16.08
CA ARG A 119 4.01 11.31 17.23
C ARG A 119 3.33 10.97 18.55
N VAL A 120 2.10 10.46 18.50
CA VAL A 120 1.24 10.16 19.65
C VAL A 120 0.89 8.67 19.62
N ARG A 121 1.88 7.87 19.97
CA ARG A 121 1.76 6.40 20.06
C ARG A 121 1.20 5.95 21.41
N PRO A 122 0.34 4.90 21.41
CA PRO A 122 -0.30 4.36 22.59
C PRO A 122 0.67 3.55 23.48
N PRO A 123 0.26 3.21 24.72
CA PRO A 123 1.10 2.56 25.72
C PRO A 123 1.66 1.20 25.29
N HIS A 124 0.94 0.49 24.42
CA HIS A 124 1.29 -0.85 23.97
C HIS A 124 2.23 -0.87 22.76
N ALA A 125 2.53 0.30 22.16
CA ALA A 125 3.51 0.41 21.09
C ALA A 125 4.93 0.34 21.70
N VAL A 126 5.67 -0.72 21.34
CA VAL A 126 6.85 -1.28 22.02
C VAL A 126 7.99 -0.27 22.31
N GLU A 127 8.04 0.87 21.61
CA GLU A 127 9.12 1.86 21.75
C GLU A 127 8.68 3.30 22.09
N ALA A 128 7.37 3.60 22.18
CA ALA A 128 6.91 4.98 22.24
C ALA A 128 5.80 5.19 23.26
N MET A 129 6.19 5.33 24.53
CA MET A 129 5.29 5.58 25.66
C MET A 129 4.75 7.02 25.71
N SER A 130 4.38 7.60 24.56
CA SER A 130 4.05 9.02 24.47
C SER A 130 2.78 9.36 25.28
N SER A 131 1.72 8.58 25.13
CA SER A 131 0.46 8.81 25.86
C SER A 131 0.54 8.45 27.35
N ILE A 132 1.46 7.56 27.74
CA ILE A 132 1.71 7.24 29.16
C ILE A 132 2.26 8.46 29.91
N TRP A 133 3.14 9.24 29.28
CA TRP A 133 3.66 10.45 29.91
C TRP A 133 2.57 11.49 30.15
N VAL A 134 1.59 11.57 29.23
CA VAL A 134 0.39 12.39 29.42
C VAL A 134 -0.38 11.88 30.65
N LEU A 135 -0.70 10.59 30.75
CA LEU A 135 -1.42 10.07 31.92
C LEU A 135 -0.66 10.27 33.24
N ARG A 136 0.66 10.04 33.24
CA ARG A 136 1.50 10.21 34.43
C ARG A 136 1.52 11.65 34.92
N ALA A 137 1.48 12.62 34.00
CA ALA A 137 1.49 14.04 34.37
C ALA A 137 0.24 14.49 35.15
N TRP A 138 -0.88 13.78 35.08
CA TRP A 138 -2.07 14.06 35.91
C TRP A 138 -2.32 12.98 36.97
N SER A 139 -1.39 12.04 37.15
CA SER A 139 -1.53 11.03 38.19
C SER A 139 -1.39 11.65 39.58
N GLY A 140 -2.28 11.26 40.50
CA GLY A 140 -2.24 11.69 41.90
C GLY A 140 -3.61 12.15 42.43
N PRO A 141 -3.81 12.09 43.76
CA PRO A 141 -5.09 12.41 44.39
C PRO A 141 -5.52 13.88 44.19
N GLU A 142 -4.56 14.79 44.03
CA GLU A 142 -4.82 16.23 43.84
C GLU A 142 -5.40 16.56 42.45
N HIS A 143 -5.25 15.66 41.48
CA HIS A 143 -5.65 15.87 40.08
C HIS A 143 -6.62 14.81 39.58
N GLN A 144 -7.35 14.14 40.48
CA GLN A 144 -8.17 12.98 40.10
C GLN A 144 -9.22 13.32 39.04
N ARG A 145 -9.85 14.51 39.11
CA ARG A 145 -10.88 14.92 38.15
C ARG A 145 -10.30 15.20 36.77
N GLU A 146 -9.15 15.88 36.73
CA GLU A 146 -8.42 16.16 35.51
C GLU A 146 -7.88 14.86 34.90
N TYR A 147 -7.37 13.96 35.73
CA TYR A 147 -6.93 12.62 35.32
C TYR A 147 -8.03 11.85 34.59
N ASP A 148 -9.26 11.82 35.13
CA ASP A 148 -10.39 11.13 34.49
C ASP A 148 -10.73 11.75 33.11
N SER A 149 -10.52 13.07 32.94
CA SER A 149 -10.68 13.74 31.65
C SER A 149 -9.57 13.36 30.67
N VAL A 150 -8.31 13.42 31.13
CA VAL A 150 -7.12 13.07 30.34
C VAL A 150 -7.16 11.60 29.93
N GLN A 151 -7.61 10.72 30.82
CA GLN A 151 -7.76 9.30 30.54
C GLN A 151 -8.72 9.05 29.38
N ARG A 152 -9.87 9.73 29.35
CA ARG A 152 -10.82 9.62 28.22
C ARG A 152 -10.21 10.07 26.90
N VAL A 153 -9.46 11.17 26.90
CA VAL A 153 -8.76 11.66 25.70
C VAL A 153 -7.72 10.65 25.22
N VAL A 154 -6.90 10.12 26.12
CA VAL A 154 -5.85 9.14 25.79
C VAL A 154 -6.45 7.81 25.33
N SER A 155 -7.56 7.37 25.91
CA SER A 155 -8.31 6.20 25.45
C SER A 155 -8.78 6.40 24.01
N HIS A 156 -9.38 7.54 23.70
CA HIS A 156 -9.82 7.87 22.34
C HIS A 156 -8.66 7.91 21.33
N PHE A 157 -7.51 8.48 21.72
CA PHE A 157 -6.29 8.43 20.90
C PHE A 157 -5.84 7.00 20.60
N THR A 158 -5.94 6.13 21.60
CA THR A 158 -5.59 4.71 21.47
C THR A 158 -6.53 4.00 20.52
N GLU A 159 -7.84 4.24 20.64
CA GLU A 159 -8.86 3.67 19.74
C GLU A 159 -8.63 4.09 18.29
N ILE A 160 -8.35 5.38 18.04
CA ILE A 160 -8.04 5.87 16.68
C ILE A 160 -6.76 5.25 16.14
N TYR A 161 -5.72 5.13 16.97
CA TYR A 161 -4.47 4.49 16.57
C TYR A 161 -4.74 3.04 16.13
N GLU A 162 -5.38 2.25 16.98
CA GLU A 162 -5.67 0.83 16.73
C GLU A 162 -6.57 0.64 15.51
N ALA A 163 -7.61 1.46 15.35
CA ALA A 163 -8.51 1.38 14.20
C ALA A 163 -7.77 1.73 12.88
N THR A 164 -6.89 2.73 12.92
CA THR A 164 -6.08 3.12 11.76
C THR A 164 -5.07 2.03 11.39
N GLU A 165 -4.42 1.42 12.38
CA GLU A 165 -3.52 0.29 12.20
C GLU A 165 -4.25 -0.91 11.58
N GLN A 166 -5.40 -1.28 12.17
CA GLN A 166 -6.22 -2.40 11.70
C GLN A 166 -6.71 -2.20 10.26
N TYR A 167 -7.08 -0.97 9.87
CA TYR A 167 -7.46 -0.67 8.49
C TYR A 167 -6.32 -1.04 7.52
N TRP A 168 -5.09 -0.58 7.80
CA TRP A 168 -3.94 -0.84 6.92
C TRP A 168 -3.57 -2.31 6.90
N VAL A 169 -3.55 -2.97 8.07
CA VAL A 169 -3.31 -4.42 8.17
C VAL A 169 -4.36 -5.19 7.36
N HIS A 170 -5.64 -4.83 7.46
CA HIS A 170 -6.71 -5.49 6.72
C HIS A 170 -6.55 -5.31 5.20
N LYS A 171 -6.24 -4.10 4.72
CA LYS A 171 -6.00 -3.86 3.29
C LYS A 171 -4.79 -4.61 2.77
N LEU A 172 -3.71 -4.70 3.56
CA LEU A 172 -2.53 -5.49 3.21
C LEU A 172 -2.83 -7.00 3.16
N GLN A 173 -3.51 -7.53 4.17
CA GLN A 173 -3.93 -8.94 4.19
C GLN A 173 -4.83 -9.27 2.99
N GLY A 174 -5.81 -8.43 2.69
CA GLY A 174 -6.68 -8.58 1.53
C GLY A 174 -5.89 -8.64 0.21
N ALA A 175 -4.90 -7.75 0.04
CA ALA A 175 -4.02 -7.76 -1.11
C ALA A 175 -3.15 -9.03 -1.18
N ALA A 176 -2.60 -9.47 -0.04
CA ALA A 176 -1.80 -10.69 0.06
C ALA A 176 -2.59 -11.94 -0.33
N THR A 177 -3.80 -12.11 0.22
CA THR A 177 -4.66 -13.25 -0.06
C THR A 177 -5.10 -13.29 -1.53
N ARG A 178 -5.45 -12.13 -2.13
CA ARG A 178 -5.74 -12.07 -3.57
C ARG A 178 -4.54 -12.52 -4.39
N MET A 179 -3.36 -12.05 -4.05
CA MET A 179 -2.14 -12.43 -4.74
C MET A 179 -1.88 -13.94 -4.66
N GLU A 180 -1.92 -14.51 -3.46
CA GLU A 180 -1.72 -15.96 -3.25
C GLU A 180 -2.72 -16.78 -4.06
N ARG A 181 -4.01 -16.44 -3.96
CA ARG A 181 -5.07 -17.12 -4.73
C ARG A 181 -4.83 -17.05 -6.24
N THR A 182 -4.36 -15.90 -6.72
CA THR A 182 -4.14 -15.71 -8.15
C THR A 182 -2.87 -16.42 -8.62
N GLN A 183 -1.84 -16.49 -7.78
CA GLN A 183 -0.65 -17.31 -8.03
C GLN A 183 -1.00 -18.80 -8.08
N GLU A 184 -1.79 -19.31 -7.13
CA GLU A 184 -2.26 -20.69 -7.15
C GLU A 184 -3.07 -21.00 -8.41
N GLN A 185 -3.92 -20.08 -8.85
CA GLN A 185 -4.68 -20.24 -10.09
C GLN A 185 -3.77 -20.30 -11.31
N LEU A 186 -2.73 -19.46 -11.35
CA LEU A 186 -1.73 -19.50 -12.42
C LEU A 186 -0.93 -20.81 -12.39
N GLU A 187 -0.49 -21.28 -11.23
CA GLU A 187 0.23 -22.55 -11.07
C GLU A 187 -0.64 -23.74 -11.51
N ARG A 188 -1.90 -23.81 -11.09
CA ARG A 188 -2.83 -24.85 -11.56
C ARG A 188 -3.05 -24.79 -13.08
N ALA A 189 -3.13 -23.59 -13.66
CA ALA A 189 -3.27 -23.45 -15.10
C ALA A 189 -1.98 -23.86 -15.84
N LEU A 190 -0.80 -23.62 -15.27
CA LEU A 190 0.48 -24.08 -15.80
C LEU A 190 0.64 -25.61 -15.73
N GLU A 191 0.20 -26.23 -14.64
CA GLU A 191 0.23 -27.68 -14.43
C GLU A 191 -0.83 -28.42 -15.26
N SER A 192 -1.89 -27.73 -15.65
CA SER A 192 -2.92 -28.29 -16.52
C SER A 192 -2.38 -28.53 -17.93
N ALA A 193 -2.99 -29.46 -18.66
CA ALA A 193 -2.63 -29.81 -20.04
C ALA A 193 -2.79 -28.65 -21.06
N ASP A 194 -3.20 -27.46 -20.61
CA ASP A 194 -3.46 -26.27 -21.42
C ASP A 194 -2.22 -25.49 -21.83
N MET A 195 -1.02 -25.86 -21.38
CA MET A 195 0.22 -25.26 -21.84
C MET A 195 1.11 -26.25 -22.62
N ARG A 196 1.64 -25.79 -23.75
CA ARG A 196 2.56 -26.54 -24.61
C ARG A 196 3.74 -25.67 -25.01
N VAL A 197 4.94 -26.23 -24.92
CA VAL A 197 6.19 -25.57 -25.35
C VAL A 197 6.57 -26.14 -26.72
N ALA A 198 6.41 -25.36 -27.79
CA ALA A 198 6.96 -25.68 -29.11
C ALA A 198 8.47 -25.40 -29.14
N LEU A 199 9.27 -26.45 -29.35
CA LEU A 199 10.68 -26.31 -29.67
C LEU A 199 10.85 -26.31 -31.18
N VAL A 200 11.33 -25.20 -31.72
CA VAL A 200 11.56 -24.98 -33.16
C VAL A 200 13.07 -24.93 -33.40
N PRO A 201 13.67 -25.96 -33.98
CA PRO A 201 15.10 -25.98 -34.26
C PRO A 201 15.51 -24.84 -35.17
N MET A 202 16.61 -24.16 -34.87
CA MET A 202 17.04 -23.01 -35.69
C MET A 202 17.35 -23.38 -37.14
N ALA A 203 17.75 -24.64 -37.39
CA ALA A 203 17.98 -25.16 -38.73
C ALA A 203 16.71 -25.20 -39.61
N THR A 204 15.54 -25.39 -39.01
CA THR A 204 14.23 -25.51 -39.69
C THR A 204 13.29 -24.35 -39.38
N ALA A 205 13.72 -23.38 -38.57
CA ALA A 205 12.87 -22.31 -38.04
C ALA A 205 12.10 -21.52 -39.10
N SER A 206 12.70 -21.25 -40.26
CA SER A 206 12.00 -20.52 -41.33
C SER A 206 10.80 -21.28 -41.90
N GLU A 207 10.91 -22.61 -42.03
CA GLU A 207 9.85 -23.46 -42.55
C GLU A 207 8.78 -23.71 -41.48
N GLU A 208 9.21 -24.06 -40.27
CA GLU A 208 8.32 -24.31 -39.15
C GLU A 208 7.55 -23.04 -38.74
N LEU A 209 8.19 -21.87 -38.69
CA LEU A 209 7.50 -20.61 -38.40
C LEU A 209 6.49 -20.23 -39.49
N LYS A 210 6.75 -20.54 -40.78
CA LYS A 210 5.75 -20.35 -41.84
C LYS A 210 4.54 -21.25 -41.63
N GLN A 211 4.75 -22.51 -41.25
CA GLN A 211 3.67 -23.43 -40.94
C GLN A 211 2.85 -22.96 -39.73
N ILE A 212 3.54 -22.53 -38.66
CA ILE A 212 2.91 -21.95 -37.47
C ILE A 212 2.09 -20.72 -37.85
N GLN A 213 2.68 -19.78 -38.61
CA GLN A 213 2.01 -18.56 -39.07
C GLN A 213 0.74 -18.88 -39.87
N ALA A 214 0.79 -19.88 -40.77
CA ALA A 214 -0.37 -20.29 -41.57
C ALA A 214 -1.51 -20.89 -40.72
N LEU A 215 -1.19 -21.51 -39.59
CA LEU A 215 -2.17 -22.10 -38.68
C LEU A 215 -2.69 -21.11 -37.61
N LEU A 216 -2.07 -19.95 -37.45
CA LEU A 216 -2.48 -18.94 -36.48
C LEU A 216 -3.50 -17.97 -37.07
N SER A 217 -4.53 -17.65 -36.28
CA SER A 217 -5.42 -16.53 -36.61
C SER A 217 -4.67 -15.19 -36.49
N PRO A 218 -4.78 -14.26 -37.46
CA PRO A 218 -4.04 -13.00 -37.41
C PRO A 218 -4.43 -12.09 -36.24
N ASP A 219 -5.70 -12.13 -35.83
CA ASP A 219 -6.30 -11.25 -34.82
C ASP A 219 -5.98 -11.69 -33.38
N LYS A 220 -5.99 -13.00 -33.12
CA LYS A 220 -5.92 -13.58 -31.78
C LYS A 220 -4.72 -14.49 -31.57
N LEU A 221 -3.98 -14.84 -32.62
CA LEU A 221 -2.88 -15.80 -32.59
C LEU A 221 -3.33 -17.16 -32.01
N VAL A 222 -4.52 -17.61 -32.38
CA VAL A 222 -5.07 -18.91 -31.95
C VAL A 222 -4.88 -19.93 -33.07
N LEU A 223 -4.37 -21.11 -32.73
CA LEU A 223 -4.20 -22.22 -33.65
C LEU A 223 -5.56 -22.69 -34.19
N GLN A 224 -5.75 -22.59 -35.50
CA GLN A 224 -6.96 -23.03 -36.21
C GLN A 224 -6.94 -24.54 -36.53
N GLY A 225 -5.80 -25.20 -36.39
CA GLY A 225 -5.61 -26.64 -36.58
C GLY A 225 -4.48 -27.17 -35.71
N ASP A 226 -4.35 -28.49 -35.64
CA ASP A 226 -3.28 -29.14 -34.88
C ASP A 226 -1.93 -28.83 -35.53
N LEU A 227 -1.02 -28.28 -34.74
CA LEU A 227 0.34 -27.97 -35.18
C LEU A 227 1.23 -29.18 -34.88
N LYS A 228 1.92 -29.67 -35.92
CA LYS A 228 2.93 -30.73 -35.81
C LYS A 228 4.29 -30.13 -36.14
N LEU A 229 5.24 -30.24 -35.21
CA LEU A 229 6.62 -29.77 -35.36
C LEU A 229 7.58 -30.96 -35.34
N GLY A 230 8.60 -30.92 -36.20
CA GLY A 230 9.54 -32.03 -36.40
C GLY A 230 9.03 -33.14 -37.33
N ASN A 231 9.87 -34.15 -37.53
CA ASN A 231 9.63 -35.29 -38.43
C ASN A 231 9.62 -36.62 -37.64
N GLY A 232 8.74 -37.55 -38.02
CA GLY A 232 8.72 -38.92 -37.47
C GLY A 232 7.80 -39.11 -36.26
N GLU A 233 8.01 -40.21 -35.51
CA GLU A 233 7.20 -40.58 -34.35
C GLU A 233 7.37 -39.64 -33.15
N ASP A 234 8.49 -38.91 -33.10
CA ASP A 234 8.81 -37.93 -32.04
C ASP A 234 8.27 -36.52 -32.33
N ALA A 235 7.46 -36.35 -33.39
CA ALA A 235 6.92 -35.05 -33.76
C ALA A 235 6.03 -34.48 -32.64
N GLN A 236 6.32 -33.25 -32.24
CA GLN A 236 5.56 -32.58 -31.20
C GLN A 236 4.22 -32.12 -31.76
N VAL A 237 3.13 -32.57 -31.13
CA VAL A 237 1.77 -32.17 -31.50
C VAL A 237 1.21 -31.18 -30.50
N ILE A 238 0.85 -30.00 -31.01
CA ILE A 238 0.18 -28.94 -30.25
C ILE A 238 -1.27 -28.86 -30.76
N PRO A 239 -2.26 -29.13 -29.89
CA PRO A 239 -3.65 -29.22 -30.31
C PRO A 239 -4.18 -27.86 -30.77
N LYS A 240 -5.16 -27.90 -31.68
CA LYS A 240 -5.93 -26.73 -32.11
C LYS A 240 -6.56 -26.00 -30.91
N GLY A 241 -6.82 -24.71 -31.09
CA GLY A 241 -7.45 -23.85 -30.09
C GLY A 241 -6.49 -23.23 -29.09
N LEU A 242 -5.24 -23.67 -29.01
CA LEU A 242 -4.23 -23.02 -28.17
C LEU A 242 -3.75 -21.70 -28.77
N LYS A 243 -3.51 -20.72 -27.91
CA LYS A 243 -3.07 -19.38 -28.30
C LYS A 243 -1.57 -19.23 -28.14
N LEU A 244 -0.90 -18.66 -29.14
CA LEU A 244 0.50 -18.28 -29.05
C LEU A 244 0.68 -17.19 -27.99
N VAL A 245 1.45 -17.50 -26.97
CA VAL A 245 1.71 -16.62 -25.84
C VAL A 245 2.86 -15.68 -26.19
N ARG A 246 2.62 -14.37 -26.04
CA ARG A 246 3.63 -13.33 -26.26
C ARG A 246 4.61 -13.23 -25.09
N ARG A 247 5.54 -14.18 -25.01
CA ARG A 247 6.63 -14.26 -24.00
C ARG A 247 7.93 -14.76 -24.62
N GLY A 248 9.01 -14.72 -23.81
CA GLY A 248 10.36 -15.11 -24.22
C GLY A 248 10.79 -14.36 -25.47
N GLN A 249 11.28 -15.12 -26.45
CA GLN A 249 11.78 -14.59 -27.73
C GLN A 249 10.73 -13.77 -28.50
N ILE A 250 9.42 -14.04 -28.35
CA ILE A 250 8.37 -13.20 -28.95
C ILE A 250 8.32 -11.82 -28.28
N PHE A 251 8.35 -11.79 -26.96
CA PHE A 251 8.28 -10.52 -26.23
C PHE A 251 9.56 -9.70 -26.42
N GLU A 252 10.73 -10.34 -26.38
CA GLU A 252 12.02 -9.70 -26.65
C GLU A 252 12.06 -9.04 -28.03
N ARG A 253 11.45 -9.68 -29.04
CA ARG A 253 11.44 -9.17 -30.41
C ARG A 253 10.38 -8.12 -30.68
N PHE A 254 9.15 -8.35 -30.21
CA PHE A 254 7.98 -7.55 -30.61
C PHE A 254 7.44 -6.64 -29.50
N LYS A 255 7.97 -6.69 -28.28
CA LYS A 255 7.47 -5.94 -27.10
C LYS A 255 5.97 -6.17 -26.83
N SER A 256 5.41 -5.56 -25.79
CA SER A 256 4.00 -5.74 -25.38
C SER A 256 3.00 -4.94 -26.20
N ASP A 257 3.42 -3.81 -26.77
CA ASP A 257 2.59 -2.77 -27.39
C ASP A 257 2.20 -3.06 -28.85
N VAL A 258 2.92 -3.97 -29.52
CA VAL A 258 2.62 -4.34 -30.91
C VAL A 258 1.29 -5.09 -31.01
N GLU A 259 0.52 -4.91 -32.08
CA GLU A 259 -0.75 -5.64 -32.27
C GLU A 259 -0.53 -7.10 -32.66
N ASN A 260 -1.50 -7.98 -32.39
CA ASN A 260 -1.40 -9.39 -32.76
C ASN A 260 -1.24 -9.61 -34.26
N ALA A 261 -1.90 -8.79 -35.09
CA ALA A 261 -1.78 -8.85 -36.54
C ALA A 261 -0.34 -8.55 -37.02
N ASP A 262 0.35 -7.66 -36.32
CA ASP A 262 1.74 -7.32 -36.60
C ASP A 262 2.69 -8.44 -36.16
N VAL A 263 2.46 -9.03 -34.98
CA VAL A 263 3.21 -10.22 -34.53
C VAL A 263 3.02 -11.36 -35.52
N HIS A 264 1.79 -11.62 -35.97
CA HIS A 264 1.47 -12.63 -36.97
C HIS A 264 2.27 -12.40 -38.25
N ARG A 265 2.16 -11.21 -38.84
CA ARG A 265 2.84 -10.84 -40.09
C ARG A 265 4.36 -10.95 -40.01
N ARG A 266 4.93 -10.62 -38.85
CA ARG A 266 6.38 -10.54 -38.64
C ARG A 266 6.97 -11.77 -37.96
N LEU A 267 6.20 -12.83 -37.74
CA LEU A 267 6.62 -14.02 -36.98
C LEU A 267 7.95 -14.62 -37.47
N LEU A 268 8.18 -14.59 -38.78
CA LEU A 268 9.41 -15.07 -39.43
C LEU A 268 10.68 -14.32 -39.02
N GLU A 269 10.57 -13.08 -38.51
CA GLU A 269 11.72 -12.33 -38.00
C GLU A 269 12.39 -13.05 -36.82
N LEU A 270 11.65 -13.90 -36.09
CA LEU A 270 12.19 -14.70 -35.00
C LEU A 270 13.29 -15.66 -35.44
N ALA A 271 13.23 -16.19 -36.67
CA ALA A 271 14.28 -17.07 -37.21
C ALA A 271 15.63 -16.35 -37.41
N THR A 272 15.63 -15.01 -37.45
CA THR A 272 16.85 -14.21 -37.62
C THR A 272 17.34 -13.58 -36.32
N ALA A 273 16.57 -13.68 -35.24
CA ALA A 273 16.82 -12.96 -33.99
C ALA A 273 17.67 -13.75 -32.98
N SER A 274 17.76 -15.08 -33.09
CA SER A 274 18.53 -15.91 -32.15
C SER A 274 20.02 -15.90 -32.51
N SER A 275 20.81 -15.04 -31.86
CA SER A 275 22.27 -14.89 -32.07
C SER A 275 23.09 -16.09 -31.59
N ASP A 276 22.51 -16.91 -30.72
CA ASP A 276 23.26 -17.89 -29.93
C ASP A 276 23.13 -19.33 -30.49
N GLY A 277 22.43 -19.49 -31.62
CA GLY A 277 22.18 -20.80 -32.23
C GLY A 277 21.26 -21.72 -31.42
N SER A 278 20.66 -21.21 -30.34
CA SER A 278 19.71 -21.93 -29.49
C SER A 278 18.33 -22.04 -30.14
N ASP A 279 17.69 -23.21 -29.96
CA ASP A 279 16.35 -23.49 -30.48
C ASP A 279 15.34 -22.44 -30.03
N LEU A 280 14.42 -22.11 -30.92
CA LEU A 280 13.35 -21.18 -30.66
C LEU A 280 12.28 -21.85 -29.79
N ARG A 281 11.89 -21.20 -28.69
CA ARG A 281 10.91 -21.69 -27.73
C ARG A 281 9.64 -20.86 -27.83
N LEU A 282 8.59 -21.45 -28.38
CA LEU A 282 7.28 -20.84 -28.48
C LEU A 282 6.33 -21.46 -27.46
N LEU A 283 5.55 -20.62 -26.78
CA LEU A 283 4.61 -21.05 -25.76
C LEU A 283 3.19 -20.96 -26.31
N PHE A 284 2.42 -22.03 -26.16
CA PHE A 284 1.00 -22.09 -26.53
C PHE A 284 0.17 -22.38 -25.28
N GLY A 285 -0.81 -21.52 -25.01
CA GLY A 285 -1.65 -21.57 -23.81
C GLY A 285 -3.14 -21.57 -24.14
N GLY A 286 -3.91 -22.38 -23.41
CA GLY A 286 -5.37 -22.42 -23.46
C GLY A 286 -6.05 -21.22 -22.82
N ASP A 287 -7.38 -21.17 -22.90
CA ASP A 287 -8.18 -20.05 -22.39
C ASP A 287 -8.08 -19.91 -20.87
N ASP A 288 -7.96 -21.02 -20.13
CA ASP A 288 -7.85 -21.00 -18.67
C ASP A 288 -6.52 -20.41 -18.21
N TYR A 289 -5.42 -20.77 -18.89
CA TYR A 289 -4.11 -20.14 -18.66
C TYR A 289 -4.13 -18.64 -18.96
N ASN A 290 -4.71 -18.24 -20.10
CA ASN A 290 -4.79 -16.82 -20.47
C ASN A 290 -5.63 -16.02 -19.47
N ARG A 291 -6.74 -16.60 -18.97
CA ARG A 291 -7.58 -15.97 -17.95
C ARG A 291 -6.86 -15.86 -16.61
N ALA A 292 -6.25 -16.94 -16.13
CA ALA A 292 -5.48 -16.95 -14.88
C ALA A 292 -4.32 -15.94 -14.94
N ARG A 293 -3.65 -15.83 -16.09
CA ARG A 293 -2.61 -14.83 -16.32
C ARG A 293 -3.15 -13.39 -16.28
N ALA A 294 -4.27 -13.12 -16.95
CA ALA A 294 -4.88 -11.79 -16.93
C ALA A 294 -5.28 -11.39 -15.50
N GLN A 295 -5.85 -12.32 -14.74
CA GLN A 295 -6.15 -12.13 -13.33
C GLN A 295 -4.88 -11.88 -12.50
N ALA A 296 -3.79 -12.61 -12.77
CA ALA A 296 -2.50 -12.43 -12.09
C ALA A 296 -1.90 -11.04 -12.37
N ALA A 297 -1.98 -10.57 -13.61
CA ALA A 297 -1.52 -9.23 -13.96
C ALA A 297 -2.29 -8.14 -13.22
N VAL A 298 -3.63 -8.24 -13.17
CA VAL A 298 -4.47 -7.30 -12.41
C VAL A 298 -4.16 -7.36 -10.92
N ALA A 299 -4.02 -8.55 -10.33
CA ALA A 299 -3.68 -8.70 -8.92
C ALA A 299 -2.29 -8.13 -8.56
N ILE A 300 -1.31 -8.27 -9.45
CA ILE A 300 0.03 -7.67 -9.29
C ILE A 300 -0.07 -6.14 -9.37
N GLU A 301 -0.83 -5.60 -10.32
CA GLU A 301 -1.03 -4.16 -10.45
C GLU A 301 -1.74 -3.56 -9.24
N GLU A 302 -2.81 -4.21 -8.75
CA GLU A 302 -3.51 -3.87 -7.51
C GLU A 302 -2.55 -3.88 -6.33
N LEU A 303 -1.72 -4.93 -6.19
CA LEU A 303 -0.73 -5.02 -5.12
C LEU A 303 0.31 -3.90 -5.21
N GLY A 304 0.79 -3.58 -6.41
CA GLY A 304 1.69 -2.45 -6.64
C GLY A 304 1.06 -1.11 -6.22
N ALA A 305 -0.24 -0.91 -6.47
CA ALA A 305 -0.97 0.26 -6.02
C ALA A 305 -1.08 0.31 -4.48
N VAL A 306 -1.43 -0.82 -3.84
CA VAL A 306 -1.49 -0.94 -2.37
C VAL A 306 -0.14 -0.63 -1.75
N ILE A 307 0.95 -1.24 -2.25
CA ILE A 307 2.31 -1.02 -1.75
C ILE A 307 2.71 0.45 -1.85
N ARG A 308 2.40 1.13 -2.96
CA ARG A 308 2.74 2.55 -3.14
C ARG A 308 2.13 3.43 -2.04
N VAL A 309 0.87 3.21 -1.71
CA VAL A 309 0.16 4.00 -0.71
C VAL A 309 0.57 3.60 0.72
N VAL A 310 0.77 2.31 0.95
CA VAL A 310 1.09 1.79 2.28
C VAL A 310 2.46 2.25 2.77
N LYS A 311 3.39 2.63 1.88
CA LYS A 311 4.70 3.19 2.28
C LYS A 311 4.57 4.31 3.31
N THR A 312 3.58 5.17 3.15
CA THR A 312 3.32 6.29 4.06
C THR A 312 2.80 5.78 5.41
N ALA A 313 1.86 4.83 5.41
CA ALA A 313 1.36 4.20 6.62
C ALA A 313 2.42 3.36 7.35
N ALA A 314 3.35 2.74 6.63
CA ALA A 314 4.45 1.95 7.19
C ALA A 314 5.41 2.79 8.06
N VAL A 315 5.52 4.10 7.80
CA VAL A 315 6.28 5.02 8.67
C VAL A 315 5.56 5.21 10.01
N ALA A 316 4.22 5.37 9.97
CA ALA A 316 3.39 5.51 11.16
C ALA A 316 3.37 4.22 12.00
N PHE A 317 3.33 3.06 11.36
CA PHE A 317 3.20 1.74 11.99
C PHE A 317 4.36 0.79 11.61
N PRO A 318 5.57 1.01 12.15
CA PRO A 318 6.76 0.24 11.78
C PRO A 318 6.68 -1.23 12.21
N GLU A 319 6.01 -1.52 13.33
CA GLU A 319 5.99 -2.87 13.93
C GLU A 319 4.97 -3.81 13.29
N THR A 320 4.02 -3.28 12.51
CA THR A 320 2.90 -4.06 11.97
C THR A 320 2.80 -3.88 10.47
N VAL A 321 2.43 -2.67 10.02
CA VAL A 321 2.22 -2.34 8.61
C VAL A 321 3.53 -2.41 7.81
N ALA A 322 4.65 -1.94 8.36
CA ALA A 322 5.92 -2.00 7.63
C ALA A 322 6.42 -3.43 7.42
N LEU A 323 6.32 -4.31 8.43
CA LEU A 323 6.70 -5.72 8.31
C LEU A 323 5.85 -6.41 7.24
N GLN A 324 4.53 -6.28 7.30
CA GLN A 324 3.63 -6.87 6.31
C GLN A 324 3.85 -6.29 4.89
N CYS A 325 4.18 -4.99 4.79
CA CYS A 325 4.52 -4.37 3.51
C CYS A 325 5.81 -4.95 2.92
N GLN A 326 6.83 -5.24 3.73
CA GLN A 326 8.06 -5.89 3.27
C GLN A 326 7.80 -7.32 2.78
N GLU A 327 6.99 -8.09 3.49
CA GLU A 327 6.57 -9.44 3.03
C GLU A 327 5.84 -9.36 1.69
N LEU A 328 4.94 -8.38 1.55
CA LEU A 328 4.20 -8.16 0.31
C LEU A 328 5.07 -7.66 -0.83
N LEU A 329 6.10 -6.85 -0.58
CA LEU A 329 7.11 -6.49 -1.57
C LEU A 329 7.86 -7.73 -2.10
N GLY A 330 8.23 -8.63 -1.19
CA GLY A 330 8.84 -9.91 -1.56
C GLY A 330 7.90 -10.77 -2.42
N LYS A 331 6.62 -10.85 -2.04
CA LYS A 331 5.59 -11.53 -2.83
C LYS A 331 5.41 -10.85 -4.19
N HIS A 332 5.22 -9.53 -4.24
CA HIS A 332 5.09 -8.73 -5.47
C HIS A 332 6.22 -9.03 -6.46
N HIS A 333 7.48 -8.96 -6.00
CA HIS A 333 8.64 -9.24 -6.85
C HIS A 333 8.62 -10.68 -7.38
N LYS A 334 8.29 -11.66 -6.53
CA LYS A 334 8.11 -13.06 -6.95
C LYS A 334 6.97 -13.21 -7.96
N GLY A 335 5.89 -12.47 -7.77
CA GLY A 335 4.74 -12.42 -8.68
C GLY A 335 5.08 -11.84 -10.04
N GLU A 336 5.77 -10.69 -10.07
CA GLU A 336 6.28 -10.08 -11.30
C GLU A 336 7.18 -11.06 -12.06
N LEU A 337 8.14 -11.69 -11.38
CA LEU A 337 9.00 -12.69 -12.02
C LEU A 337 8.21 -13.89 -12.58
N ARG A 338 7.14 -14.33 -11.93
CA ARG A 338 6.31 -15.42 -12.46
C ARG A 338 5.38 -14.96 -13.60
N ALA A 339 4.86 -13.74 -13.50
CA ALA A 339 3.99 -13.12 -14.51
C ALA A 339 4.75 -12.51 -15.70
N VAL A 340 6.07 -12.39 -15.64
CA VAL A 340 6.92 -11.84 -16.72
C VAL A 340 7.87 -12.91 -17.29
N THR A 341 8.45 -13.78 -16.45
CA THR A 341 9.66 -14.54 -16.83
C THR A 341 9.44 -16.04 -17.12
N GLN A 342 8.24 -16.59 -16.95
CA GLN A 342 7.93 -18.00 -17.26
C GLN A 342 7.06 -18.19 -18.49
#